data_AF-A0A8S0TF09-F1
#
_entry.id   AF-A0A8S0TF09-F1
#
_cell.length_a   1.000
_cell.length_b   1.000
_cell.length_c   1.000
_cell.angle_alpha   90.00
_cell.angle_beta   90.00
_cell.angle_gamma   90.00
#
_symmetry.space_group_name_H-M   'P 1'
#
loop_
_entity.id
_entity.type
_entity.pdbx_description
1 polymer ?
#
loop_
_entity_poly.entity_id
_entity_poly.type
_entity_poly.pdbx_seq_one_letter_code
_entity_poly.pdbx_strand_id
1 'polypeptide(L)'
;MQMAILSRMYPCKECADHFKEVLRANPVQAGSHEEFSQWLCHAHNVVNRSLGKLVFPCERVDARWGKLECEQRACDLQGTSTNFGKGT
;
A
#
# COMPACT_ATOMS: atom_id res chain seq x y z
N MET A 1 -18.69 3.15 -0.07
CA MET A 1 -19.36 2.38 1.01
C MET A 1 -18.58 1.14 1.48
N GLN A 2 -17.56 0.62 0.77
CA GLN A 2 -16.82 -0.59 1.19
C GLN A 2 -15.73 -0.38 2.28
N MET A 3 -14.84 0.60 2.14
CA MET A 3 -13.66 0.75 3.02
C MET A 3 -13.98 1.10 4.48
N ALA A 4 -15.14 1.72 4.72
CA ALA A 4 -15.59 2.05 6.08
C ALA A 4 -15.91 0.82 6.94
N ILE A 5 -16.17 -0.35 6.34
CA ILE A 5 -16.37 -1.59 7.08
C ILE A 5 -15.04 -2.09 7.63
N LEU A 6 -13.95 -1.97 6.85
CA LEU A 6 -12.62 -2.37 7.30
C LEU A 6 -12.18 -1.57 8.52
N SER A 7 -12.49 -0.28 8.60
CA SER A 7 -12.19 0.53 9.79
C SER A 7 -12.99 0.15 11.04
N ARG A 8 -13.97 -0.76 10.93
CA ARG A 8 -14.74 -1.30 12.06
C ARG A 8 -14.38 -2.75 12.38
N MET A 9 -14.07 -3.54 11.36
CA MET A 9 -13.86 -4.99 11.45
C MET A 9 -12.38 -5.38 11.55
N TYR A 10 -11.45 -4.44 11.35
CA TYR A 10 -10.04 -4.76 11.46
C TYR A 10 -9.71 -5.17 12.91
N PRO A 11 -9.12 -6.37 13.13
CA PRO A 11 -9.04 -6.97 14.46
C PRO A 11 -8.11 -6.20 15.42
N CYS A 12 -7.19 -5.40 14.88
CA CYS A 12 -6.37 -4.47 15.65
C CYS A 12 -7.16 -3.17 15.91
N LYS A 13 -7.58 -2.93 17.16
CA LYS A 13 -8.37 -1.76 17.55
C LYS A 13 -7.70 -0.43 17.21
N GLU A 14 -6.46 -0.23 17.63
CA GLU A 14 -5.71 1.01 17.37
C GLU A 14 -5.51 1.26 15.87
N CYS A 15 -5.22 0.20 15.10
CA CYS A 15 -5.09 0.28 13.66
C CYS A 15 -6.42 0.66 12.99
N ALA A 16 -7.54 0.09 13.47
CA ALA A 16 -8.88 0.37 12.97
C ALA A 16 -9.29 1.82 13.25
N ASP A 17 -9.03 2.30 14.48
CA ASP A 17 -9.33 3.68 14.90
C ASP A 17 -8.50 4.69 14.10
N HIS A 18 -7.19 4.44 13.92
CA HIS A 18 -6.35 5.26 13.04
C HIS A 18 -6.84 5.22 11.59
N PHE A 19 -7.24 4.06 11.07
CA PHE A 19 -7.75 3.96 9.71
C PHE A 19 -9.06 4.74 9.51
N LYS A 20 -9.91 4.90 10.54
CA LYS A 20 -11.08 5.81 10.48
C LYS A 20 -10.65 7.25 10.22
N GLU A 21 -9.57 7.71 10.84
CA GLU A 21 -9.04 9.07 10.65
C GLU A 21 -8.45 9.24 9.25
N VAL A 22 -7.69 8.25 8.79
CA VAL A 22 -7.15 8.22 7.41
C VAL A 22 -8.29 8.33 6.40
N LEU A 23 -9.38 7.57 6.56
CA LEU A 23 -10.54 7.63 5.67
C LEU A 23 -11.27 8.98 5.70
N ARG A 24 -11.30 9.67 6.84
CA ARG A 24 -11.91 11.01 6.94
C ARG A 24 -11.07 12.06 6.22
N ALA A 25 -9.74 12.00 6.39
CA ALA A 25 -8.82 12.95 5.77
C ALA A 25 -8.57 12.67 4.28
N ASN A 26 -8.73 11.40 3.84
CA ASN A 26 -8.46 10.95 2.48
C ASN A 26 -9.68 10.18 1.94
N PRO A 27 -10.73 10.89 1.47
CA PRO A 27 -11.93 10.26 0.94
C PRO A 27 -11.60 9.22 -0.14
N VAL A 28 -12.27 8.07 -0.08
CA VAL A 28 -12.06 6.95 -1.00
C VAL A 28 -12.37 7.37 -2.43
N GLN A 29 -11.38 7.21 -3.31
CA GLN A 29 -11.54 7.38 -4.75
C GLN A 29 -11.64 5.99 -5.38
N ALA A 30 -12.75 5.68 -6.04
CA ALA A 30 -13.06 4.33 -6.52
C ALA A 30 -13.89 4.32 -7.82
N GLY A 31 -13.71 5.33 -8.68
CA GLY A 31 -14.36 5.41 -9.98
C GLY A 31 -13.73 4.50 -11.04
N SER A 32 -12.48 4.08 -10.86
CA SER A 32 -11.80 3.12 -11.72
C SER A 32 -10.81 2.23 -10.95
N HIS A 33 -10.31 1.17 -11.61
CA HIS A 33 -9.24 0.32 -11.07
C HIS A 33 -7.98 1.13 -10.73
N GLU A 34 -7.53 1.98 -11.65
CA GLU A 34 -6.34 2.81 -11.49
C GLU A 34 -6.50 3.79 -10.33
N GLU A 35 -7.63 4.51 -10.30
CA GLU A 35 -7.93 5.48 -9.26
C GLU A 35 -7.97 4.85 -7.87
N PHE A 36 -8.62 3.68 -7.75
CA PHE A 36 -8.68 2.95 -6.48
C PHE A 36 -7.31 2.42 -6.06
N SER A 37 -6.52 1.88 -6.99
CA SER A 37 -5.18 1.34 -6.72
C SER A 37 -4.23 2.44 -6.24
N GLN A 38 -4.26 3.60 -6.89
CA GLN A 38 -3.50 4.78 -6.46
C GLN A 38 -3.93 5.27 -5.08
N TRP A 39 -5.24 5.44 -4.87
CA TRP A 39 -5.76 5.86 -3.57
C TRP A 39 -5.34 4.91 -2.45
N LEU A 40 -5.43 3.60 -2.68
CA LEU A 40 -5.06 2.59 -1.70
C LEU A 40 -3.55 2.63 -1.41
N CYS A 41 -2.71 2.82 -2.42
CA CYS A 41 -1.27 3.01 -2.23
C CYS A 41 -0.96 4.24 -1.37
N HIS A 42 -1.57 5.39 -1.68
CA HIS A 42 -1.37 6.62 -0.91
C HIS A 42 -1.86 6.47 0.53
N ALA A 43 -3.01 5.84 0.76
CA ALA A 43 -3.53 5.54 2.09
C ALA A 43 -2.58 4.60 2.87
N HIS A 44 -2.02 3.58 2.22
CA HIS A 44 -1.00 2.71 2.84
C HIS A 44 0.24 3.53 3.23
N ASN A 45 0.66 4.47 2.38
CA ASN A 45 1.80 5.33 2.67
C ASN A 45 1.57 6.33 3.81
N VAL A 46 0.32 6.70 4.13
CA VAL A 46 0.01 7.44 5.37
C VAL A 46 0.40 6.59 6.58
N VAL A 47 0.06 5.31 6.59
CA VAL A 47 0.41 4.38 7.67
C VAL A 47 1.92 4.09 7.69
N ASN A 48 2.58 3.97 6.52
CA ASN A 48 4.04 3.83 6.47
C ASN A 48 4.73 5.00 7.16
N ARG A 49 4.32 6.24 6.86
CA ARG A 49 4.88 7.44 7.49
C ARG A 49 4.63 7.47 8.99
N SER A 50 3.43 7.11 9.47
CA SER A 50 3.14 7.08 10.91
C SER A 50 3.98 6.06 11.68
N LEU A 51 4.45 5.01 11.01
CA LEU A 51 5.29 3.95 11.57
C LEU A 51 6.79 4.12 11.24
N GLY A 52 7.21 5.22 10.59
CA GLY A 52 8.60 5.43 10.18
C GLY A 52 9.12 4.45 9.12
N LYS A 53 8.23 3.84 8.33
CA LYS A 53 8.58 2.96 7.22
C LYS A 53 8.87 3.76 5.95
N LEU A 54 9.64 3.16 5.04
CA LEU A 54 9.90 3.73 3.71
C LEU A 54 8.59 3.96 2.95
N VAL A 55 8.52 5.07 2.21
CA VAL A 55 7.40 5.37 1.32
C VAL A 55 7.52 4.49 0.07
N PHE A 56 6.42 3.84 -0.27
CA PHE A 56 6.30 3.05 -1.49
C PHE A 56 6.07 3.98 -2.70
N PRO A 57 6.77 3.80 -3.83
CA PRO A 57 6.53 4.58 -5.05
C PRO A 57 5.23 4.12 -5.73
N CYS A 58 4.16 4.92 -5.61
CA CYS A 58 2.82 4.53 -6.09
C CYS A 58 2.72 4.40 -7.62
N GLU A 59 3.68 4.94 -8.37
CA GLU A 59 3.84 4.71 -9.81
C GLU A 59 4.07 3.21 -10.13
N ARG A 60 4.51 2.42 -9.13
CA ARG A 60 4.75 0.98 -9.26
C ARG A 60 3.65 0.12 -8.64
N VAL A 61 2.51 0.69 -8.25
CA VAL A 61 1.42 -0.06 -7.59
C VAL A 61 0.89 -1.18 -8.48
N ASP A 62 0.68 -0.90 -9.77
CA ASP A 62 0.18 -1.88 -10.75
C ASP A 62 1.22 -2.93 -11.09
N ALA A 63 2.50 -2.56 -11.17
CA ALA A 63 3.56 -3.55 -11.32
C ALA A 63 3.51 -4.56 -10.18
N ARG A 64 3.38 -4.09 -8.93
CA ARG A 64 3.45 -4.95 -7.75
C ARG A 64 2.20 -5.76 -7.46
N TRP A 65 1.01 -5.19 -7.70
CA TRP A 65 -0.28 -5.73 -7.26
C TRP A 65 -1.33 -5.77 -8.37
N GLY A 66 -1.00 -5.29 -9.57
CA GLY A 66 -1.86 -5.32 -10.75
C GLY A 66 -1.87 -6.68 -11.43
N LYS A 67 -2.16 -6.69 -12.74
CA LYS A 67 -2.37 -7.93 -13.50
C LYS A 67 -1.12 -8.83 -13.50
N LEU A 68 -1.35 -10.14 -13.54
CA LEU A 68 -0.35 -11.21 -13.48
C LEU A 68 0.72 -11.20 -14.61
N GLU A 69 0.68 -10.24 -15.52
CA GLU A 69 1.59 -10.11 -16.65
C GLU A 69 2.89 -9.43 -16.17
N CYS A 70 3.74 -10.22 -15.50
CA CYS A 70 5.06 -9.78 -15.08
C CYS A 70 6.12 -10.39 -16.00
N GLU A 71 6.25 -9.81 -17.18
CA GLU A 71 7.26 -10.24 -18.15
C GLU A 71 8.67 -10.05 -17.56
N GLN A 72 9.50 -11.09 -17.66
CA GLN A 72 10.90 -11.08 -17.20
C GLN A 72 11.11 -10.63 -15.73
N ARG A 73 10.12 -10.80 -14.85
CA ARG A 73 10.18 -10.38 -13.44
C ARG A 73 10.37 -8.87 -13.25
N ALA A 74 10.04 -8.05 -14.26
CA ALA A 74 10.19 -6.59 -14.21
C ALA A 74 9.32 -5.90 -13.14
N CYS A 75 8.30 -6.61 -12.62
CA CYS A 75 7.47 -6.16 -11.51
C CYS A 75 8.11 -6.37 -10.12
N ASP A 76 9.23 -7.08 -10.04
CA ASP A 76 9.92 -7.32 -8.77
C ASP A 76 10.41 -5.98 -8.22
N LEU A 77 9.73 -5.48 -7.19
CA LEU A 77 10.10 -4.23 -6.52
C LEU A 77 11.40 -4.32 -5.74
N GLN A 78 11.91 -5.53 -5.55
CA GLN A 78 13.24 -5.78 -5.02
C GLN A 78 14.18 -5.92 -6.21
N GLY A 79 14.75 -4.80 -6.65
CA GLY A 79 16.07 -4.87 -7.23
C GLY A 79 16.94 -5.64 -6.24
N THR A 80 17.62 -6.70 -6.74
CA THR A 80 18.69 -7.45 -6.07
C THR A 80 19.16 -6.78 -4.79
N SER A 81 18.87 -7.41 -3.65
CA SER A 81 19.38 -7.00 -2.35
C SER A 81 20.80 -6.48 -2.50
N THR A 82 20.96 -5.20 -2.17
CA THR A 82 22.21 -4.64 -1.68
C THR A 82 22.94 -5.70 -0.85
N ASN A 83 24.24 -5.84 -1.10
CA ASN A 83 25.16 -6.69 -0.35
C ASN A 83 24.91 -6.60 1.16
N PHE A 84 24.06 -7.48 1.69
CA PHE A 84 24.07 -7.84 3.10
C PHE A 84 25.03 -9.01 3.23
N GLY A 85 26.09 -8.77 3.99
CA GLY A 85 27.33 -9.53 3.95
C GLY A 85 27.13 -11.04 4.08
N LYS A 86 27.86 -11.77 3.24
CA LYS A 86 28.27 -13.12 3.56
C LYS A 86 29.62 -13.03 4.26
N GLY A 87 29.58 -13.02 5.58
CA GLY A 87 30.71 -13.47 6.37
C GLY A 87 30.88 -14.97 6.14
N THR A 88 31.92 -15.34 5.41
CA THR A 88 32.89 -16.42 5.63
C THR A 88 33.80 -16.49 4.40
#